data_AF-M2XR54-F1
#
_entry.id   AF-M2XR54-F1
#
_cell.length_a   1.000
_cell.length_b   1.000
_cell.length_c   1.000
_cell.angle_alpha   90.00
_cell.angle_beta   90.00
_cell.angle_gamma   90.00
#
_symmetry.space_group_name_H-M   'P 1'
#
loop_
_entity.id
_entity.type
_entity.pdbx_description
1 polymer ?
#
loop_
_entity_poly.entity_id
_entity_poly.type
_entity_poly.pdbx_seq_one_letter_code
_entity_poly.pdbx_strand_id
1 'polypeptide(L)'
;MDYRVRLLYKRFLLVGRQYPEPFGIVREKIKRGFQANSTNCDKPSIERALEHGEFVLKEAQALVSLHKYRTLNKRYGRNSDEF
;
A
#
# COMPACT_ATOMS: atom_id res chain seq x y z
N MET A 1 -12.74 0.90 -18.92
CA MET A 1 -11.91 0.86 -17.68
C MET A 1 -10.48 0.53 -18.07
N ASP A 2 -9.55 1.44 -17.84
CA ASP A 2 -8.11 1.26 -18.12
C ASP A 2 -7.56 0.05 -17.33
N TYR A 3 -6.76 -0.80 -17.98
CA TYR A 3 -6.16 -1.98 -17.35
C TYR A 3 -5.16 -1.61 -16.24
N ARG A 4 -4.50 -0.44 -16.36
CA ARG A 4 -3.52 0.05 -15.39
C ARG A 4 -4.16 0.30 -14.03
N VAL A 5 -5.36 0.89 -14.02
CA VAL A 5 -6.15 1.11 -12.80
C VAL A 5 -6.49 -0.20 -12.11
N ARG A 6 -6.91 -1.22 -12.88
CA ARG A 6 -7.22 -2.55 -12.35
C ARG A 6 -5.97 -3.24 -11.79
N LEU A 7 -4.83 -3.10 -12.46
CA LEU A 7 -3.56 -3.66 -12.00
C LEU A 7 -3.13 -3.00 -10.69
N LEU A 8 -3.18 -1.67 -10.61
CA LEU A 8 -2.85 -0.91 -9.42
C LEU A 8 -3.73 -1.33 -8.24
N TYR A 9 -5.05 -1.46 -8.43
CA TYR A 9 -5.96 -1.93 -7.40
C TYR A 9 -5.59 -3.33 -6.87
N LYS A 10 -5.25 -4.27 -7.76
CA LYS A 10 -4.79 -5.62 -7.36
C LYS A 10 -3.48 -5.56 -6.56
N ARG A 11 -2.53 -4.71 -6.96
CA ARG A 11 -1.26 -4.51 -6.24
C ARG A 11 -1.51 -3.97 -4.83
N PHE A 12 -2.39 -2.98 -4.68
CA PHE A 12 -2.81 -2.46 -3.37
C PHE A 12 -3.40 -3.54 -2.47
N LEU A 13 -4.27 -4.41 -3.00
CA LEU A 13 -4.82 -5.51 -2.22
C LEU A 13 -3.76 -6.52 -1.79
N LEU A 14 -2.77 -6.80 -2.64
CA LEU A 14 -1.67 -7.71 -2.31
C LEU A 14 -0.79 -7.15 -1.19
N VAL A 15 -0.36 -5.88 -1.29
CA VAL A 15 0.43 -5.22 -0.26
C VAL A 15 -0.38 -5.05 1.03
N GLY A 16 -1.67 -4.72 0.90
CA GLY A 16 -2.59 -4.56 2.03
C GLY A 16 -2.74 -5.82 2.90
N ARG A 17 -2.53 -7.03 2.36
CA ARG A 17 -2.52 -8.27 3.15
C ARG A 17 -1.34 -8.38 4.11
N GLN A 18 -0.24 -7.67 3.81
CA GLN A 18 0.96 -7.66 4.64
C GLN A 18 1.02 -6.44 5.57
N TYR A 19 0.01 -5.56 5.49
CA TYR A 19 -0.06 -4.36 6.31
C TYR A 19 -0.37 -4.71 7.77
N PRO A 20 0.11 -3.93 8.76
CA PRO A 20 -0.10 -4.26 10.17
C PRO A 20 -1.58 -4.22 10.60
N GLU A 21 -2.43 -3.43 9.93
CA GLU A 21 -3.86 -3.34 10.23
C GLU A 21 -4.66 -4.54 9.66
N PRO A 22 -5.83 -4.87 10.25
CA PRO A 22 -6.72 -5.88 9.70
C PRO A 22 -7.08 -5.64 8.23
N PHE A 23 -6.96 -6.68 7.41
CA PHE A 23 -7.16 -6.58 5.96
C PHE A 23 -8.54 -6.03 5.55
N GLY A 24 -9.60 -6.28 6.33
CA GLY A 24 -10.92 -5.72 6.08
C GLY A 24 -10.93 -4.19 6.05
N ILE A 25 -10.30 -3.56 7.05
CA ILE A 25 -10.20 -2.10 7.18
C ILE A 25 -9.36 -1.53 6.04
N VAL A 26 -8.22 -2.15 5.76
CA VAL A 26 -7.30 -1.73 4.68
C VAL A 26 -8.00 -1.82 3.33
N ARG A 27 -8.73 -2.91 3.07
CA ARG A 27 -9.50 -3.12 1.83
C ARG A 27 -10.56 -2.03 1.65
N GLU A 28 -11.27 -1.65 2.70
CA GLU A 28 -12.25 -0.57 2.64
C GLU A 28 -11.62 0.79 2.38
N LYS A 29 -10.47 1.09 3.00
CA LYS A 29 -9.70 2.32 2.74
C LYS A 29 -9.26 2.39 1.27
N ILE A 30 -8.70 1.29 0.74
CA ILE A 30 -8.33 1.19 -0.68
C ILE A 30 -9.56 1.42 -1.56
N LYS A 31 -10.66 0.68 -1.32
CA LYS A 31 -11.89 0.82 -2.12
C LYS A 31 -12.40 2.27 -2.14
N ARG A 32 -12.45 2.92 -0.98
CA ARG A 32 -12.88 4.33 -0.87
C ARG A 32 -11.99 5.28 -1.67
N GLY A 33 -10.66 5.11 -1.61
CA GLY A 33 -9.73 5.93 -2.39
C GLY A 33 -9.94 5.82 -3.90
N PHE A 34 -10.18 4.61 -4.42
CA PHE A 34 -10.49 4.41 -5.84
C PHE A 34 -11.89 4.92 -6.21
N GLN A 35 -12.88 4.81 -5.32
CA GLN A 35 -14.23 5.33 -5.54
C GLN A 35 -14.27 6.87 -5.58
N ALA A 36 -13.50 7.54 -4.72
CA ALA A 36 -13.40 9.00 -4.72
C ALA A 36 -12.90 9.56 -6.05
N ASN A 37 -12.04 8.82 -6.76
CA ASN A 37 -11.49 9.20 -8.05
C ASN A 37 -12.31 8.68 -9.26
N SER A 38 -13.46 8.06 -9.03
CA SER A 38 -14.26 7.41 -10.10
C SER A 38 -14.92 8.38 -11.09
N THR A 39 -15.15 9.64 -10.68
CA THR A 39 -15.77 10.68 -11.50
C THR A 39 -14.79 11.32 -12.50
N ASN A 40 -13.49 11.07 -12.36
CA ASN A 40 -12.48 11.61 -13.27
C ASN A 40 -12.55 10.91 -14.65
N CYS A 41 -13.15 11.57 -15.64
CA CYS A 41 -13.24 11.07 -17.01
C CYS A 41 -12.07 11.51 -17.92
N ASP A 42 -11.31 12.53 -17.50
CA ASP A 42 -10.24 13.10 -18.33
C ASP A 42 -8.95 12.26 -18.27
N LYS A 43 -8.39 11.95 -19.44
CA LYS A 43 -7.09 11.27 -19.60
C LYS A 43 -5.97 11.85 -18.71
N PRO A 44 -5.70 13.18 -18.68
CA PRO A 44 -4.63 13.74 -17.85
C PRO A 44 -4.91 13.64 -16.34
N SER A 45 -6.18 13.56 -15.94
CA SER A 45 -6.56 13.39 -14.53
C SER A 45 -6.36 11.94 -14.07
N ILE A 46 -6.65 10.98 -14.96
CA ILE A 46 -6.38 9.55 -14.70
C ILE A 46 -4.89 9.28 -14.55
N GLU A 47 -4.05 9.88 -15.40
CA GLU A 47 -2.60 9.69 -15.34
C GLU A 47 -2.02 10.21 -14.02
N ARG A 48 -2.39 11.42 -13.61
CA ARG A 48 -1.99 11.99 -12.32
C ARG A 48 -2.45 11.14 -11.13
N ALA A 49 -3.67 10.61 -11.18
CA ALA A 49 -4.19 9.73 -10.14
C ALA A 49 -3.44 8.39 -10.07
N LEU A 50 -3.04 7.84 -11.23
CA LEU A 50 -2.23 6.62 -11.31
C LEU A 50 -0.82 6.84 -10.75
N GLU A 51 -0.16 7.94 -11.11
CA GLU A 51 1.16 8.30 -10.58
C GLU A 51 1.13 8.47 -9.06
N HIS A 52 0.14 9.21 -8.55
CA HIS A 52 -0.07 9.36 -7.12
C HIS A 52 -0.33 8.01 -6.43
N GLY A 53 -1.15 7.14 -7.03
CA GLY A 53 -1.43 5.81 -6.49
C GLY A 53 -0.19 4.90 -6.46
N GLU A 54 0.66 4.94 -7.48
CA GLU A 54 1.94 4.21 -7.50
C GLU A 54 2.92 4.72 -6.43
N PHE A 55 2.94 6.04 -6.18
CA PHE A 55 3.72 6.62 -5.08
C PHE A 55 3.25 6.09 -3.71
N VAL A 56 1.94 6.17 -3.42
CA VAL A 56 1.36 5.68 -2.17
C VAL A 56 1.58 4.18 -1.99
N LEU A 57 1.55 3.39 -3.07
CA LEU A 57 1.84 1.96 -3.02
C LEU A 57 3.28 1.68 -2.54
N LYS A 58 4.26 2.45 -3.02
CA LYS A 58 5.67 2.35 -2.59
C LYS A 58 5.84 2.71 -1.12
N GLU A 59 5.17 3.76 -0.65
CA GLU A 59 5.17 4.13 0.76
C GLU A 59 4.57 3.02 1.63
N ALA A 60 3.45 2.42 1.21
CA ALA A 60 2.85 1.30 1.91
C ALA A 60 3.82 0.10 1.99
N GLN A 61 4.56 -0.21 0.92
CA GLN A 61 5.58 -1.26 0.93
C GLN A 61 6.75 -0.94 1.88
N ALA A 62 7.18 0.31 1.92
CA ALA A 62 8.23 0.77 2.83
C ALA A 62 7.77 0.65 4.30
N LEU A 63 6.53 1.04 4.60
CA LEU A 63 5.94 0.91 5.94
C LEU A 63 5.81 -0.56 6.36
N VAL A 64 5.37 -1.45 5.47
CA VAL A 64 5.33 -2.89 5.72
C VAL A 64 6.72 -3.42 6.07
N SER A 65 7.73 -3.04 5.29
CA SER A 65 9.12 -3.46 5.51
C SER A 65 9.67 -2.95 6.85
N LEU A 66 9.42 -1.67 7.17
CA LEU A 66 9.83 -1.06 8.43
C LEU A 66 9.15 -1.71 9.63
N HIS A 67 7.86 -2.02 9.53
CA HIS A 67 7.14 -2.73 10.58
C HIS A 67 7.75 -4.11 10.83
N LYS A 68 7.98 -4.90 9.76
CA LYS A 68 8.62 -6.21 9.85
C LYS A 68 10.01 -6.13 10.49
N TYR A 69 10.83 -5.16 10.07
CA TYR A 69 12.15 -4.92 10.65
C TYR A 69 12.07 -4.63 12.14
N ARG A 70 11.19 -3.71 12.57
CA ARG A 70 10.99 -3.37 13.98
C ARG A 70 10.56 -4.59 14.80
N THR A 71 9.67 -5.43 14.27
CA THR A 71 9.24 -6.66 14.93
C THR A 71 10.38 -7.66 15.09
N LEU A 72 11.21 -7.85 14.07
CA LEU A 72 12.38 -8.73 14.13
C LEU A 72 13.43 -8.19 15.11
N ASN A 73 13.76 -6.91 15.02
CA ASN A 73 14.73 -6.28 15.92
C ASN A 73 14.29 -6.38 17.39
N LYS A 74 13.00 -6.23 17.69
CA LYS A 74 12.48 -6.42 19.06
C LYS A 74 12.63 -7.85 19.57
N ARG A 75 12.51 -8.86 18.69
CA ARG A 75 12.60 -10.27 19.07
C ARG A 75 14.03 -10.77 19.19
N TYR A 76 14.93 -10.28 18.33
CA TYR A 76 16.27 -10.84 18.16
C TYR A 76 17.42 -9.85 18.42
N GLY A 77 17.15 -8.54 18.44
CA GLY A 77 18.18 -7.50 18.55
C GLY A 77 18.80 -7.34 19.93
N ARG A 78 18.27 -7.99 20.98
CA ARG A 78 18.87 -7.95 22.33
C ARG A 78 20.11 -8.85 22.48
N ASN A 79 20.28 -9.84 21.58
CA ASN A 79 21.34 -10.83 21.69
C ASN A 79 22.59 -10.52 20.82
N SER A 80 22.55 -9.46 20.01
CA SER A 80 23.67 -9.07 19.14
C SER A 80 24.68 -8.12 19.80
N ASP A 81 24.35 -7.58 20.97
CA ASP A 81 25.19 -6.62 21.72
C ASP A 81 26.01 -7.29 22.85
N GLU A 82 25.93 -8.62 22.98
CA GLU A 82 26.62 -9.42 24.03
C GLU A 82 27.86 -10.19 23.51
N PHE A 83 28.45 -9.80 22.38
CA PHE A 83 29.71 -10.37 21.87
C PHE A 83 30.77 -9.31 21.59
#